data_AF-A0A7C6XDR0-F1
#
_entry.id   AF-A0A7C6XDR0-F1
#
_cell.length_a   1.000
_cell.length_b   1.000
_cell.length_c   1.000
_cell.angle_alpha   90.00
_cell.angle_beta   90.00
_cell.angle_gamma   90.00
#
_symmetry.space_group_name_H-M   'P 1'
#
loop_
_entity.id
_entity.type
_entity.pdbx_description
1 polymer ?
#
loop_
_entity_poly.entity_id
_entity_poly.type
_entity_poly.pdbx_seq_one_letter_code
_entity_poly.pdbx_strand_id
1 'polypeptide(L)'
;MQQNARQQGDVIWEVDRRPVSMVVGKGAKAYTPEMILWVDTSSGAFLATDVVKPDAPESVVLDSFERALTKPLVDDEPLSPKPGPPAVVRVCRPAMAEALRPLAQARGIRVEVVDSFLFLDLLFEALDTQLGSPGNQGYLEKTQIPEPVLADFFAAAAECYRMRPWRALSDSDTLLLSCDEWAPRHRYAVIMGSGREIYGFALYHSYSDVETARTTHPETGPAVPSLALLYEKLSELGPTRTEEMKTHGWELATRNAYPLAVHFHPGEMSIWPSEEELRMLTGSARVLGPFAKKARAQVQSGEGPGRVEETSRVAVVGREVEVTATFPAPEKPDR
;
A
#
# COMPACT_ATOMS: atom_id res chain seq x y z
N MET A 1 30.53 -22.00 -42.85
CA MET A 1 30.98 -21.63 -41.50
C MET A 1 31.43 -20.17 -41.52
N GLN A 2 30.53 -19.25 -41.19
CA GLN A 2 30.88 -17.87 -40.86
C GLN A 2 30.27 -17.59 -39.49
N GLN A 3 31.10 -17.63 -38.47
CA GLN A 3 30.75 -17.17 -37.13
C GLN A 3 30.66 -15.65 -37.18
N ASN A 4 29.44 -15.13 -37.08
CA ASN A 4 29.21 -13.72 -36.77
C ASN A 4 29.78 -13.44 -35.37
N ALA A 5 30.91 -12.74 -35.33
CA ALA A 5 31.37 -12.06 -34.14
C ALA A 5 30.31 -11.01 -33.77
N ARG A 6 29.44 -11.33 -32.80
CA ARG A 6 28.66 -10.31 -32.10
C ARG A 6 29.67 -9.34 -31.49
N GLN A 7 29.65 -8.09 -31.92
CA GLN A 7 30.25 -6.99 -31.16
C GLN A 7 29.57 -7.00 -29.79
N GLN A 8 30.24 -7.57 -28.77
CA GLN A 8 29.85 -7.40 -27.39
C GLN A 8 30.10 -5.93 -27.06
N GLY A 9 29.03 -5.15 -27.01
CA GLY A 9 29.09 -3.80 -26.45
C GLY A 9 29.52 -3.88 -24.98
N ASP A 10 30.12 -2.78 -24.50
CA ASP A 10 30.48 -2.63 -23.11
C ASP A 10 29.29 -3.00 -22.19
N VAL A 11 29.54 -3.81 -21.16
CA VAL A 11 28.54 -4.06 -20.10
C VAL A 11 28.40 -2.78 -19.30
N ILE A 12 27.19 -2.24 -19.25
CA ILE A 12 26.90 -0.97 -18.58
C ILE A 12 26.00 -1.25 -17.39
N TRP A 13 26.47 -0.85 -16.21
CA TRP A 13 25.66 -0.82 -15.00
C TRP A 13 25.20 0.61 -14.74
N GLU A 14 23.96 0.76 -14.32
CA GLU A 14 23.40 2.02 -13.84
C GLU A 14 23.19 1.93 -12.34
N VAL A 15 23.51 3.01 -11.64
CA VAL A 15 23.20 3.16 -10.22
C VAL A 15 22.67 4.55 -9.92
N ASP A 16 21.65 4.56 -9.10
CA ASP A 16 21.12 5.76 -8.49
C ASP A 16 20.61 5.46 -7.09
N ARG A 17 20.50 6.52 -6.28
CA ARG A 17 19.79 6.50 -5.01
C ARG A 17 18.60 7.43 -5.06
N ARG A 18 17.42 7.03 -4.62
CA ARG A 18 16.24 7.91 -4.65
C ARG A 18 15.39 7.74 -3.41
N PRO A 19 14.69 8.79 -2.96
CA PRO A 19 13.63 8.64 -1.98
C PRO A 19 12.62 7.59 -2.46
N VAL A 20 12.21 6.69 -1.57
CA VAL A 20 11.14 5.71 -1.82
C VAL A 20 10.01 5.93 -0.83
N SER A 21 8.77 5.72 -1.24
CA SER A 21 7.56 6.02 -0.46
C SER A 21 7.34 5.15 0.80
N MET A 22 8.28 4.27 1.11
CA MET A 22 8.32 3.52 2.36
C MET A 22 8.64 4.45 3.54
N VAL A 23 8.13 4.12 4.73
CA VAL A 23 8.54 4.81 5.97
C VAL A 23 9.18 3.83 6.95
N VAL A 24 10.34 4.23 7.46
CA VAL A 24 11.11 3.48 8.45
C VAL A 24 10.96 4.16 9.80
N GLY A 25 10.61 3.39 10.84
CA GLY A 25 10.41 3.88 12.21
C GLY A 25 8.95 4.14 12.59
N LYS A 26 8.71 4.71 13.77
CA LYS A 26 7.38 5.04 14.31
C LYS A 26 7.35 6.44 14.93
N GLY A 27 6.22 7.14 14.80
CA GLY A 27 5.97 8.44 15.43
C GLY A 27 7.00 9.52 15.02
N ALA A 28 7.50 10.28 15.98
CA ALA A 28 8.46 11.38 15.72
C ALA A 28 9.84 10.93 15.19
N LYS A 29 10.11 9.62 15.12
CA LYS A 29 11.33 9.03 14.54
C LYS A 29 11.11 8.40 13.17
N ALA A 30 9.91 8.51 12.61
CA ALA A 30 9.59 8.04 11.27
C ALA A 30 10.30 8.90 10.22
N TYR A 31 10.88 8.27 9.22
CA TYR A 31 11.49 8.95 8.09
C TYR A 31 11.32 8.16 6.80
N THR A 32 11.35 8.87 5.68
CA THR A 32 11.38 8.31 4.32
C THR A 32 12.84 8.01 3.96
N PRO A 33 13.25 6.77 3.73
CA PRO A 33 14.64 6.46 3.35
C PRO A 33 14.89 6.74 1.86
N GLU A 34 16.15 6.70 1.46
CA GLU A 34 16.53 6.53 0.07
C GLU A 34 16.88 5.07 -0.21
N MET A 35 16.50 4.56 -1.38
CA MET A 35 16.92 3.26 -1.88
C MET A 35 17.99 3.43 -2.94
N ILE A 36 19.09 2.67 -2.82
CA ILE A 36 20.12 2.52 -3.84
C ILE A 36 19.77 1.31 -4.70
N LEU A 37 19.81 1.46 -6.03
CA LEU A 37 19.58 0.35 -6.96
C LEU A 37 20.72 0.26 -7.97
N TRP A 38 21.26 -0.95 -8.09
CA TRP A 38 22.23 -1.32 -9.12
C TRP A 38 21.58 -2.22 -10.15
N VAL A 39 21.74 -1.86 -11.42
CA VAL A 39 21.09 -2.55 -12.52
C VAL A 39 22.06 -2.76 -13.66
N ASP A 40 22.08 -3.98 -14.20
CA ASP A 40 22.75 -4.26 -15.47
C ASP A 40 21.80 -3.93 -16.61
N THR A 41 22.11 -2.90 -17.39
CA THR A 41 21.26 -2.44 -18.50
C THR A 41 21.21 -3.43 -19.67
N SER A 42 22.18 -4.36 -19.76
CA SER A 42 22.24 -5.33 -20.85
C SER A 42 21.29 -6.51 -20.62
N SER A 43 21.13 -6.93 -19.38
CA SER A 43 20.24 -8.02 -18.97
C SER A 43 18.93 -7.53 -18.36
N GLY A 44 18.86 -6.27 -17.93
CA GLY A 44 17.77 -5.74 -17.13
C GLY A 44 17.77 -6.22 -15.68
N ALA A 45 18.82 -6.90 -15.23
CA ALA A 45 18.86 -7.57 -13.94
C ALA A 45 19.18 -6.61 -12.78
N PHE A 46 18.52 -6.84 -11.64
CA PHE A 46 18.88 -6.22 -10.37
C PHE A 46 20.14 -6.88 -9.80
N LEU A 47 21.17 -6.08 -9.56
CA LEU A 47 22.46 -6.56 -9.08
C LEU A 47 22.58 -6.40 -7.57
N ALA A 48 22.19 -5.26 -7.03
CA ALA A 48 22.23 -4.98 -5.61
C ALA A 48 21.22 -3.89 -5.25
N THR A 49 20.75 -3.95 -4.01
CA THR A 49 19.94 -2.89 -3.40
C THR A 49 20.50 -2.53 -2.03
N ASP A 50 20.23 -1.31 -1.58
CA ASP A 50 20.43 -0.87 -0.20
C ASP A 50 19.38 0.16 0.21
N VAL A 51 19.11 0.26 1.51
CA VAL A 51 18.19 1.26 2.07
C VAL A 51 18.97 2.12 3.06
N VAL A 52 19.07 3.40 2.76
CA VAL A 52 19.89 4.36 3.51
C VAL A 52 19.04 5.52 4.02
N LYS A 53 19.54 6.21 5.05
CA LYS A 53 18.91 7.46 5.48
C LYS A 53 19.11 8.56 4.42
N PRO A 54 18.19 9.52 4.28
CA PRO A 54 18.33 10.61 3.31
C PRO A 54 19.57 11.48 3.52
N ASP A 55 20.03 11.59 4.76
CA ASP A 55 21.22 12.35 5.13
C ASP A 55 22.53 11.55 5.00
N ALA A 56 22.45 10.31 4.50
CA ALA A 56 23.63 9.49 4.29
C ALA A 56 24.57 10.11 3.23
N PRO A 57 25.89 10.06 3.45
CA PRO A 57 26.87 10.55 2.48
C PRO A 57 26.88 9.65 1.24
N GLU A 58 27.23 10.19 0.06
CA GLU A 58 27.27 9.42 -1.20
C GLU A 58 28.19 8.18 -1.14
N SER A 59 29.18 8.16 -0.24
CA SER A 59 30.09 7.03 -0.07
C SER A 59 29.41 5.74 0.40
N VAL A 60 28.18 5.78 0.90
CA VAL A 60 27.43 4.56 1.25
C VAL A 60 27.17 3.65 0.04
N VAL A 61 27.24 4.20 -1.18
CA VAL A 61 27.10 3.43 -2.42
C VAL A 61 28.22 2.37 -2.59
N LEU A 62 29.38 2.58 -1.95
CA LEU A 62 30.55 1.70 -2.12
C LEU A 62 30.30 0.28 -1.61
N ASP A 63 29.59 0.14 -0.49
CA ASP A 63 29.26 -1.16 0.08
C ASP A 63 28.35 -1.95 -0.87
N SER A 64 27.36 -1.27 -1.46
CA SER A 64 26.45 -1.86 -2.44
C SER A 64 27.13 -2.18 -3.78
N PHE A 65 28.14 -1.40 -4.18
CA PHE A 65 28.95 -1.69 -5.37
C PHE A 65 29.75 -2.98 -5.22
N GLU A 66 30.42 -3.17 -4.08
CA GLU A 66 31.17 -4.40 -3.79
C GLU A 66 30.25 -5.63 -3.77
N ARG A 67 29.03 -5.49 -3.19
CA ARG A 67 28.03 -6.56 -3.24
C ARG A 67 27.59 -6.87 -4.66
N ALA A 68 27.32 -5.86 -5.49
CA ALA A 68 26.95 -6.06 -6.89
C ALA A 68 28.03 -6.83 -7.67
N LEU A 69 29.30 -6.57 -7.39
CA LEU A 69 30.44 -7.27 -8.02
C LEU A 69 30.62 -8.71 -7.52
N THR A 70 30.40 -8.96 -6.23
CA THR A 70 30.78 -10.23 -5.59
C THR A 70 29.63 -11.22 -5.44
N LYS A 71 28.40 -10.72 -5.27
CA LYS A 71 27.21 -11.53 -5.04
C LYS A 71 25.96 -10.79 -5.55
N PRO A 72 25.77 -10.70 -6.88
CA PRO A 72 24.61 -10.03 -7.44
C PRO A 72 23.30 -10.74 -7.08
N LEU A 73 22.20 -9.99 -6.98
CA LEU A 73 20.84 -10.45 -6.66
C LEU A 73 20.13 -11.19 -7.80
N VAL A 74 20.88 -11.85 -8.68
CA VAL A 74 20.35 -12.64 -9.79
C VAL A 74 20.10 -14.07 -9.34
N ASP A 75 18.97 -14.64 -9.74
CA ASP A 75 18.64 -16.04 -9.48
C ASP A 75 19.68 -16.97 -10.16
N ASP A 76 20.06 -18.05 -9.47
CA ASP A 76 20.93 -19.11 -9.99
C ASP A 76 20.18 -20.00 -11.03
N GLU A 77 19.42 -19.40 -11.95
CA GLU A 77 18.81 -20.14 -13.04
C GLU A 77 19.88 -20.65 -14.02
N PRO A 78 19.91 -21.96 -14.33
CA PRO A 78 21.01 -22.58 -15.07
C PRO A 78 21.18 -22.10 -16.52
N LEU A 79 20.23 -21.33 -17.07
CA LEU A 79 20.23 -20.87 -18.46
C LEU A 79 20.44 -19.35 -18.62
N SER A 80 20.48 -18.59 -17.52
CA SER A 80 20.69 -17.15 -17.56
C SER A 80 22.18 -16.83 -17.45
N PRO A 81 22.75 -16.04 -18.38
CA PRO A 81 24.14 -15.62 -18.26
C PRO A 81 24.30 -14.80 -16.98
N LYS A 82 25.21 -15.23 -16.08
CA LYS A 82 25.55 -14.46 -14.89
C LYS A 82 26.07 -13.08 -15.32
N PRO A 83 25.60 -11.98 -14.71
CA PRO A 83 26.10 -10.65 -15.02
C PRO A 83 27.62 -10.63 -14.81
N GLY A 84 28.36 -10.29 -15.85
CA GLY A 84 29.80 -10.03 -15.75
C GLY A 84 30.07 -8.68 -15.10
N PRO A 85 31.32 -8.41 -14.67
CA PRO A 85 31.68 -7.08 -14.17
C PRO A 85 31.45 -6.02 -15.27
N PRO A 86 31.06 -4.80 -14.91
CA PRO A 86 30.77 -3.76 -15.89
C PRO A 86 32.07 -3.23 -16.49
N ALA A 87 32.00 -2.80 -17.75
CA ALA A 87 33.02 -1.91 -18.33
C ALA A 87 32.76 -0.45 -17.93
N VAL A 88 31.48 -0.09 -17.72
CA VAL A 88 31.05 1.26 -17.37
C VAL A 88 29.99 1.23 -16.27
N VAL A 89 30.14 2.10 -15.27
CA VAL A 89 29.09 2.47 -14.32
C VAL A 89 28.61 3.88 -14.65
N ARG A 90 27.30 4.04 -14.83
CA ARG A 90 26.66 5.33 -15.05
C ARG A 90 25.94 5.80 -13.79
N VAL A 91 26.11 7.08 -13.49
CA VAL A 91 25.54 7.75 -12.32
C VAL A 91 24.93 9.09 -12.72
N CYS A 92 23.89 9.57 -12.04
CA CYS A 92 23.34 10.91 -12.28
C CYS A 92 23.93 11.98 -11.35
N ARG A 93 24.51 11.56 -10.21
CA ARG A 93 25.08 12.46 -9.20
C ARG A 93 26.60 12.56 -9.33
N PRO A 94 27.17 13.75 -9.57
CA PRO A 94 28.63 13.94 -9.62
C PRO A 94 29.35 13.49 -8.35
N ALA A 95 28.79 13.79 -7.17
CA ALA A 95 29.39 13.41 -5.89
C ALA A 95 29.46 11.88 -5.69
N MET A 96 28.47 11.14 -6.21
CA MET A 96 28.49 9.68 -6.24
C MET A 96 29.56 9.16 -7.20
N ALA A 97 29.76 9.83 -8.34
CA ALA A 97 30.83 9.51 -9.27
C ALA A 97 32.21 9.64 -8.61
N GLU A 98 32.44 10.75 -7.89
CA GLU A 98 33.70 10.97 -7.16
C GLU A 98 33.96 9.88 -6.12
N ALA A 99 32.92 9.43 -5.40
CA ALA A 99 33.06 8.35 -4.43
C ALA A 99 33.44 7.01 -5.11
N LEU A 100 32.81 6.66 -6.23
CA LEU A 100 33.01 5.38 -6.92
C LEU A 100 34.34 5.29 -7.69
N ARG A 101 34.85 6.39 -8.23
CA ARG A 101 36.01 6.40 -9.15
C ARG A 101 37.25 5.69 -8.62
N PRO A 102 37.74 5.92 -7.38
CA PRO A 102 38.95 5.25 -6.90
C PRO A 102 38.82 3.72 -6.95
N LEU A 103 37.65 3.21 -6.56
CA LEU A 103 37.37 1.79 -6.46
C LEU A 103 37.07 1.15 -7.82
N ALA A 104 36.40 1.88 -8.70
CA ALA A 104 36.13 1.47 -10.08
C ALA A 104 37.42 1.43 -10.93
N GLN A 105 38.28 2.45 -10.82
CA GLN A 105 39.55 2.55 -11.56
C GLN A 105 40.51 1.42 -11.19
N ALA A 106 40.59 1.05 -9.91
CA ALA A 106 41.39 -0.09 -9.46
C ALA A 106 40.99 -1.42 -10.15
N ARG A 107 39.79 -1.48 -10.73
CA ARG A 107 39.24 -2.64 -11.44
C ARG A 107 39.10 -2.43 -12.95
N GLY A 108 39.60 -1.31 -13.48
CA GLY A 108 39.48 -0.97 -14.90
C GLY A 108 38.07 -0.58 -15.35
N ILE A 109 37.20 -0.19 -14.42
CA ILE A 109 35.80 0.18 -14.67
C ILE A 109 35.73 1.71 -14.84
N ARG A 110 35.08 2.17 -15.92
CA ARG A 110 34.86 3.61 -16.16
C ARG A 110 33.63 4.09 -15.40
N VAL A 111 33.66 5.31 -14.88
CA VAL A 111 32.50 5.95 -14.23
C VAL A 111 32.09 7.17 -15.04
N GLU A 112 30.87 7.16 -15.57
CA GLU A 112 30.29 8.22 -16.38
C GLU A 112 29.16 8.92 -15.63
N VAL A 113 29.13 10.24 -15.68
CA VAL A 113 27.99 11.03 -15.20
C VAL A 113 27.05 11.27 -16.37
N VAL A 114 25.77 10.95 -16.19
CA VAL A 114 24.71 11.12 -17.19
C VAL A 114 23.58 11.98 -16.63
N ASP A 115 22.83 12.65 -17.49
CA ASP A 115 21.76 13.56 -17.05
C ASP A 115 20.50 12.81 -16.58
N SER A 116 20.22 11.63 -17.14
CA SER A 116 19.02 10.83 -16.85
C SER A 116 19.22 9.36 -17.24
N PHE A 117 18.37 8.48 -16.69
CA PHE A 117 18.34 7.06 -17.03
C PHE A 117 17.02 6.69 -17.69
N LEU A 118 17.01 5.92 -18.78
CA LEU A 118 15.74 5.46 -19.36
C LEU A 118 15.19 4.24 -18.62
N PHE A 119 16.06 3.30 -18.27
CA PHE A 119 15.64 2.03 -17.68
C PHE A 119 15.53 2.12 -16.16
N LEU A 120 16.53 2.69 -15.50
CA LEU A 120 16.53 2.83 -14.05
C LEU A 120 15.37 3.70 -13.54
N ASP A 121 14.94 4.72 -14.31
CA ASP A 121 13.78 5.56 -13.98
C ASP A 121 12.49 4.73 -13.89
N LEU A 122 12.23 3.87 -14.88
CA LEU A 122 11.07 2.98 -14.89
C LEU A 122 11.10 1.97 -13.73
N LEU A 123 12.27 1.47 -13.37
CA LEU A 123 12.41 0.54 -12.26
C LEU A 123 12.14 1.20 -10.90
N PHE A 124 12.63 2.42 -10.69
CA PHE A 124 12.29 3.18 -9.50
C PHE A 124 10.79 3.48 -9.40
N GLU A 125 10.14 3.81 -10.52
CA GLU A 125 8.69 4.03 -10.54
C GLU A 125 7.90 2.76 -10.18
N ALA A 126 8.29 1.61 -10.74
CA ALA A 126 7.68 0.32 -10.43
C ALA A 126 7.90 -0.08 -8.96
N LEU A 127 9.13 0.09 -8.44
CA LEU A 127 9.46 -0.22 -7.05
C LEU A 127 8.77 0.71 -6.07
N ASP A 128 8.72 2.01 -6.33
CA ASP A 128 8.03 2.97 -5.47
C ASP A 128 6.52 2.67 -5.39
N THR A 129 5.94 2.16 -6.47
CA THR A 129 4.55 1.67 -6.51
C THR A 129 4.35 0.43 -5.63
N GLN A 130 5.33 -0.48 -5.60
CA GLN A 130 5.26 -1.71 -4.77
C GLN A 130 5.66 -1.47 -3.31
N LEU A 131 6.56 -0.52 -3.05
CA LEU A 131 7.13 -0.25 -1.73
C LEU A 131 6.40 0.86 -0.95
N GLY A 132 5.54 1.62 -1.63
CA GLY A 132 4.76 2.68 -1.01
C GLY A 132 3.74 2.14 -0.01
N SER A 133 3.79 2.61 1.24
CA SER A 133 2.66 2.43 2.14
C SER A 133 1.60 3.47 1.79
N PRO A 134 0.30 3.07 1.69
CA PRO A 134 -0.80 3.99 1.49
C PRO A 134 -0.70 5.22 2.40
N GLY A 135 -0.27 5.05 3.66
CA GLY A 135 -0.16 6.10 4.68
C GLY A 135 0.64 7.35 4.30
N ASN A 136 1.58 7.30 3.34
CA ASN A 136 2.43 8.45 2.99
C ASN A 136 2.34 8.89 1.51
N GLN A 137 1.45 8.28 0.75
CA GLN A 137 1.20 8.63 -0.65
C GLN A 137 -0.17 9.31 -0.79
N GLY A 138 -0.27 10.25 -1.74
CA GLY A 138 -1.56 10.79 -2.17
C GLY A 138 -2.39 9.75 -2.91
N TYR A 139 -3.71 9.86 -2.88
CA TYR A 139 -4.59 8.95 -3.62
C TYR A 139 -4.43 9.11 -5.14
N LEU A 140 -4.25 10.34 -5.64
CA LEU A 140 -4.25 10.62 -7.08
C LEU A 140 -2.88 10.46 -7.74
N GLU A 141 -1.80 10.60 -6.98
CA GLU A 141 -0.44 10.53 -7.54
C GLU A 141 -0.07 9.14 -8.06
N LYS A 142 -0.63 8.08 -7.46
CA LYS A 142 -0.24 6.68 -7.75
C LYS A 142 -1.40 5.75 -8.06
N THR A 143 -2.65 6.12 -7.75
CA THR A 143 -3.80 5.29 -8.14
C THR A 143 -4.40 5.80 -9.44
N GLN A 144 -4.80 4.89 -10.33
CA GLN A 144 -5.60 5.23 -11.52
C GLN A 144 -7.08 5.42 -11.16
N ILE A 145 -7.40 5.66 -9.89
CA ILE A 145 -8.79 5.80 -9.41
C ILE A 145 -9.33 7.15 -9.88
N PRO A 146 -10.49 7.18 -10.55
CA PRO A 146 -11.10 8.43 -10.97
C PRO A 146 -11.45 9.32 -9.77
N GLU A 147 -11.18 10.63 -9.89
CA GLU A 147 -11.44 11.61 -8.84
C GLU A 147 -12.88 11.57 -8.27
N PRO A 148 -13.95 11.39 -9.09
CA PRO A 148 -15.30 11.27 -8.55
C PRO A 148 -15.52 10.07 -7.62
N VAL A 149 -14.75 8.99 -7.80
CA VAL A 149 -14.79 7.81 -6.92
C VAL A 149 -14.14 8.12 -5.57
N LEU A 150 -13.03 8.87 -5.59
CA LEU A 150 -12.39 9.35 -4.37
C LEU A 150 -13.29 10.33 -3.62
N ALA A 151 -13.85 11.32 -4.30
CA ALA A 151 -14.77 12.27 -3.68
C ALA A 151 -15.96 11.57 -2.99
N ASP A 152 -16.55 10.57 -3.66
CA ASP A 152 -17.65 9.78 -3.13
C ASP A 152 -17.25 8.94 -1.91
N PHE A 153 -16.07 8.32 -1.96
CA PHE A 153 -15.49 7.59 -0.84
C PHE A 153 -15.26 8.48 0.39
N PHE A 154 -14.68 9.67 0.18
CA PHE A 154 -14.42 10.63 1.26
C PHE A 154 -15.73 11.11 1.91
N ALA A 155 -16.76 11.40 1.11
CA ALA A 155 -18.08 11.75 1.62
C ALA A 155 -18.71 10.62 2.45
N ALA A 156 -18.73 9.39 1.93
CA ALA A 156 -19.25 8.22 2.66
C ALA A 156 -18.50 7.96 3.97
N ALA A 157 -17.17 8.09 3.96
CA ALA A 157 -16.36 7.94 5.16
C ALA A 157 -16.64 9.07 6.17
N ALA A 158 -16.80 10.32 5.72
CA ALA A 158 -17.16 11.42 6.60
C ALA A 158 -18.51 11.19 7.29
N GLU A 159 -19.52 10.72 6.56
CA GLU A 159 -20.82 10.33 7.11
C GLU A 159 -20.70 9.21 8.14
N CYS A 160 -19.98 8.13 7.80
CA CYS A 160 -19.72 7.01 8.70
C CYS A 160 -19.03 7.45 9.98
N TYR A 161 -18.01 8.31 9.88
CA TYR A 161 -17.29 8.84 11.04
C TYR A 161 -18.23 9.62 11.98
N ARG A 162 -19.08 10.50 11.43
CA ARG A 162 -20.04 11.28 12.23
C ARG A 162 -21.07 10.39 12.94
N MET A 163 -21.44 9.27 12.32
CA MET A 163 -22.36 8.29 12.91
C MET A 163 -21.74 7.51 14.07
N ARG A 164 -20.41 7.36 14.08
CA ARG A 164 -19.61 6.71 15.13
C ARG A 164 -20.09 5.28 15.43
N PRO A 165 -20.11 4.38 14.45
CA PRO A 165 -20.63 3.01 14.61
C PRO A 165 -19.95 2.22 15.73
N TRP A 166 -18.66 2.48 16.00
CA TRP A 166 -17.89 1.91 17.11
C TRP A 166 -18.37 2.28 18.52
N ARG A 167 -19.38 3.16 18.64
CA ARG A 167 -20.09 3.38 19.91
C ARG A 167 -21.25 2.42 20.11
N ALA A 168 -21.73 1.79 19.05
CA ALA A 168 -22.87 0.88 19.07
C ALA A 168 -22.43 -0.59 19.06
N LEU A 169 -21.40 -0.90 18.27
CA LEU A 169 -20.81 -2.23 18.15
C LEU A 169 -19.31 -2.19 18.51
N SER A 170 -18.80 -3.31 19.00
CA SER A 170 -17.39 -3.54 19.35
C SER A 170 -16.66 -4.35 18.28
N ASP A 171 -15.35 -4.51 18.43
CA ASP A 171 -14.50 -5.36 17.59
C ASP A 171 -14.79 -6.87 17.75
N SER A 172 -15.49 -7.26 18.81
CA SER A 172 -16.03 -8.62 18.98
C SER A 172 -17.35 -8.85 18.22
N ASP A 173 -17.98 -7.80 17.70
CA ASP A 173 -19.24 -7.88 16.97
C ASP A 173 -18.99 -8.04 15.47
N THR A 174 -19.23 -9.25 14.93
CA THR A 174 -19.08 -9.53 13.50
C THR A 174 -20.39 -9.28 12.76
N LEU A 175 -20.34 -8.53 11.66
CA LEU A 175 -21.44 -8.33 10.73
C LEU A 175 -21.18 -9.06 9.42
N LEU A 176 -22.24 -9.45 8.71
CA LEU A 176 -22.16 -9.91 7.33
C LEU A 176 -22.76 -8.82 6.43
N LEU A 177 -22.00 -8.39 5.43
CA LEU A 177 -22.46 -7.53 4.35
C LEU A 177 -22.61 -8.37 3.07
N SER A 178 -23.71 -8.18 2.35
CA SER A 178 -23.99 -8.88 1.10
C SER A 178 -24.43 -7.88 0.03
N CYS A 179 -23.84 -7.97 -1.15
CA CYS A 179 -24.22 -7.15 -2.31
C CYS A 179 -23.97 -7.96 -3.58
N ASP A 180 -24.98 -8.07 -4.44
CA ASP A 180 -24.93 -8.88 -5.66
C ASP A 180 -23.92 -8.37 -6.69
N GLU A 181 -23.52 -7.11 -6.57
CA GLU A 181 -22.53 -6.47 -7.44
C GLU A 181 -21.08 -6.68 -6.98
N TRP A 182 -20.87 -7.20 -5.77
CA TRP A 182 -19.53 -7.41 -5.23
C TRP A 182 -18.95 -8.77 -5.64
N ALA A 183 -17.64 -8.80 -5.80
CA ALA A 183 -16.87 -10.02 -6.01
C ALA A 183 -15.82 -10.21 -4.88
N PRO A 184 -15.94 -11.27 -4.05
CA PRO A 184 -17.14 -12.06 -3.81
C PRO A 184 -18.32 -11.24 -3.25
N ARG A 185 -19.54 -11.79 -3.37
CA ARG A 185 -20.81 -11.16 -2.94
C ARG A 185 -20.85 -10.76 -1.47
N HIS A 186 -20.17 -11.53 -0.63
CA HIS A 186 -20.22 -11.41 0.82
C HIS A 186 -18.91 -10.86 1.38
N ARG A 187 -19.02 -10.04 2.42
CA ARG A 187 -17.90 -9.59 3.26
C ARG A 187 -18.28 -9.64 4.72
N TYR A 188 -17.39 -10.16 5.54
CA TYR A 188 -17.52 -10.09 6.99
C TYR A 188 -16.92 -8.77 7.46
N ALA A 189 -17.72 -7.94 8.13
CA ALA A 189 -17.28 -6.64 8.61
C ALA A 189 -17.06 -6.67 10.13
N VAL A 190 -15.96 -6.06 10.56
CA VAL A 190 -15.66 -5.78 11.96
C VAL A 190 -15.46 -4.28 12.12
N ILE A 191 -16.21 -3.66 13.04
CA ILE A 191 -16.11 -2.24 13.34
C ILE A 191 -15.05 -2.04 14.42
N MET A 192 -14.02 -1.26 14.12
CA MET A 192 -12.90 -0.98 15.01
C MET A 192 -13.11 0.34 15.75
N GLY A 193 -12.68 0.41 17.01
CA GLY A 193 -12.74 1.63 17.82
C GLY A 193 -13.05 1.44 19.31
N SER A 194 -13.30 0.22 19.77
CA SER A 194 -13.53 -0.11 21.18
C SER A 194 -12.34 0.29 22.07
N GLY A 195 -11.11 0.04 21.59
CA GLY A 195 -9.85 0.41 22.25
C GLY A 195 -9.45 1.89 22.16
N ARG A 196 -10.20 2.72 21.41
CA ARG A 196 -9.96 4.17 21.21
C ARG A 196 -8.64 4.57 20.53
N GLU A 197 -7.91 3.61 19.98
CA GLU A 197 -6.66 3.87 19.25
C GLU A 197 -6.90 3.93 17.74
N ILE A 198 -7.59 2.92 17.20
CA ILE A 198 -7.86 2.80 15.77
C ILE A 198 -9.36 2.84 15.55
N TYR A 199 -9.84 3.79 14.75
CA TYR A 199 -11.24 3.91 14.34
C TYR A 199 -11.39 3.49 12.88
N GLY A 200 -12.47 2.78 12.56
CA GLY A 200 -12.73 2.34 11.20
C GLY A 200 -13.53 1.06 11.13
N PHE A 201 -13.42 0.36 10.00
CA PHE A 201 -13.89 -1.01 9.87
C PHE A 201 -13.01 -1.78 8.89
N ALA A 202 -12.97 -3.10 9.06
CA ALA A 202 -12.27 -4.02 8.17
C ALA A 202 -13.27 -5.01 7.58
N LEU A 203 -13.07 -5.36 6.32
CA LEU A 203 -13.83 -6.32 5.54
C LEU A 203 -12.95 -7.55 5.27
N TYR A 204 -13.49 -8.71 5.61
CA TYR A 204 -12.84 -10.01 5.46
C TYR A 204 -13.62 -10.90 4.50
N HIS A 205 -12.93 -11.87 3.90
CA HIS A 205 -13.52 -12.80 2.94
C HIS A 205 -14.37 -13.88 3.63
N SER A 206 -13.96 -14.33 4.82
CA SER A 206 -14.65 -15.39 5.55
C SER A 206 -14.76 -15.11 7.05
N TYR A 207 -15.67 -15.82 7.72
CA TYR A 207 -15.78 -15.77 9.18
C TYR A 207 -14.50 -16.30 9.85
N SER A 208 -13.86 -17.32 9.26
CA SER A 208 -12.58 -17.86 9.75
C SER A 208 -11.44 -16.83 9.69
N ASP A 209 -11.45 -15.92 8.71
CA ASP A 209 -10.45 -14.85 8.65
C ASP A 209 -10.64 -13.88 9.81
N VAL A 210 -11.90 -13.56 10.18
CA VAL A 210 -12.20 -12.73 11.36
C VAL A 210 -11.65 -13.38 12.63
N GLU A 211 -11.88 -14.68 12.83
CA GLU A 211 -11.39 -15.40 14.01
C GLU A 211 -9.86 -15.46 14.07
N THR A 212 -9.21 -15.60 12.91
CA THR A 212 -7.75 -15.58 12.81
C THR A 212 -7.21 -14.17 13.10
N ALA A 213 -7.85 -13.12 12.58
CA ALA A 213 -7.48 -11.73 12.86
C ALA A 213 -7.59 -11.39 14.35
N ARG A 214 -8.60 -11.90 15.06
CA ARG A 214 -8.80 -11.68 16.51
C ARG A 214 -7.73 -12.33 17.38
N THR A 215 -7.20 -13.46 16.95
CA THR A 215 -6.20 -14.23 17.70
C THR A 215 -4.77 -13.81 17.38
N THR A 216 -4.57 -12.98 16.36
CA THR A 216 -3.28 -12.48 15.93
C THR A 216 -2.84 -11.27 16.75
N HIS A 217 -1.60 -11.27 17.23
CA HIS A 217 -1.06 -10.13 17.95
C HIS A 217 -0.79 -8.94 17.01
N PRO A 218 -1.11 -7.70 17.40
CA PRO A 218 -0.86 -6.51 16.57
C PRO A 218 0.61 -6.34 16.13
N GLU A 219 1.56 -6.87 16.91
CA GLU A 219 2.99 -6.76 16.63
C GLU A 219 3.48 -7.67 15.49
N THR A 220 2.72 -8.72 15.14
CA THR A 220 3.07 -9.63 14.03
C THR A 220 2.56 -9.14 12.68
N GLY A 221 1.83 -8.02 12.64
CA GLY A 221 1.14 -7.54 11.45
C GLY A 221 -0.13 -8.33 11.13
N PRO A 222 -0.82 -8.01 10.03
CA PRO A 222 -2.05 -8.69 9.63
C PRO A 222 -1.76 -10.16 9.25
N ALA A 223 -2.41 -11.10 9.92
CA ALA A 223 -2.27 -12.54 9.60
C ALA A 223 -3.14 -13.00 8.42
N VAL A 224 -4.17 -12.22 8.05
CA VAL A 224 -5.10 -12.54 6.97
C VAL A 224 -5.31 -11.33 6.06
N PRO A 225 -5.60 -11.54 4.77
CA PRO A 225 -5.95 -10.46 3.87
C PRO A 225 -7.23 -9.75 4.32
N SER A 226 -7.22 -8.42 4.31
CA SER A 226 -8.41 -7.63 4.65
C SER A 226 -8.41 -6.28 3.95
N LEU A 227 -9.60 -5.80 3.63
CA LEU A 227 -9.82 -4.47 3.06
C LEU A 227 -10.39 -3.56 4.15
N ALA A 228 -9.75 -2.44 4.44
CA ALA A 228 -10.12 -1.59 5.57
C ALA A 228 -10.31 -0.12 5.18
N LEU A 229 -11.26 0.51 5.87
CA LEU A 229 -11.33 1.95 6.05
C LEU A 229 -10.85 2.27 7.46
N LEU A 230 -9.75 3.02 7.57
CA LEU A 230 -9.20 3.53 8.82
C LEU A 230 -9.30 5.05 8.86
N TYR A 231 -9.27 5.65 10.05
CA TYR A 231 -9.21 7.09 10.22
C TYR A 231 -7.90 7.51 10.87
N GLU A 232 -7.21 8.44 10.23
CA GLU A 232 -5.94 9.00 10.70
C GLU A 232 -6.01 10.52 10.85
N LYS A 233 -5.03 11.11 11.54
CA LYS A 233 -4.92 12.57 11.59
C LYS A 233 -4.22 13.07 10.35
N LEU A 234 -4.83 14.02 9.63
CA LEU A 234 -4.23 14.60 8.42
C LEU A 234 -2.82 15.19 8.68
N SER A 235 -2.58 15.73 9.87
CA SER A 235 -1.25 16.25 10.26
C SER A 235 -0.15 15.18 10.33
N GLU A 236 -0.53 13.91 10.43
CA GLU A 236 0.38 12.76 10.51
C GLU A 236 0.63 12.13 9.12
N LEU A 237 -0.02 12.63 8.06
CA LEU A 237 -0.09 11.99 6.74
C LEU A 237 0.71 12.67 5.62
N GLY A 238 1.78 13.38 5.96
CA GLY A 238 2.69 13.97 4.97
C GLY A 238 2.10 15.14 4.14
N PRO A 239 2.94 15.85 3.37
CA PRO A 239 2.54 17.07 2.66
C PRO A 239 1.65 16.79 1.43
N THR A 240 1.86 15.70 0.69
CA THR A 240 1.13 15.38 -0.55
C THR A 240 -0.37 15.33 -0.33
N ARG A 241 -0.85 14.60 0.68
CA ARG A 241 -2.28 14.49 0.99
C ARG A 241 -2.89 15.79 1.45
N THR A 242 -2.13 16.59 2.20
CA THR A 242 -2.57 17.93 2.59
C THR A 242 -2.81 18.80 1.35
N GLU A 243 -2.00 18.63 0.31
CA GLU A 243 -2.12 19.39 -0.94
C GLU A 243 -3.23 18.87 -1.84
N GLU A 244 -3.37 17.56 -2.02
CA GLU A 244 -4.55 16.95 -2.66
C GLU A 244 -5.82 17.48 -1.98
N MET A 245 -5.78 17.59 -0.65
CA MET A 245 -6.94 17.99 0.09
C MET A 245 -7.34 19.45 -0.05
N LYS A 246 -6.36 20.33 -0.21
CA LYS A 246 -6.61 21.72 -0.58
C LYS A 246 -7.09 21.85 -2.03
N THR A 247 -6.54 21.02 -2.92
CA THR A 247 -6.77 21.12 -4.37
C THR A 247 -8.16 20.64 -4.75
N HIS A 248 -8.57 19.46 -4.24
CA HIS A 248 -9.81 18.80 -4.62
C HIS A 248 -10.96 19.06 -3.66
N GLY A 249 -10.66 19.40 -2.40
CA GLY A 249 -11.68 19.77 -1.42
C GLY A 249 -12.66 18.64 -1.07
N TRP A 250 -12.26 17.37 -1.15
CA TRP A 250 -13.10 16.25 -0.70
C TRP A 250 -13.51 16.42 0.76
N GLU A 251 -14.68 15.85 1.07
CA GLU A 251 -15.31 16.03 2.36
C GLU A 251 -14.57 15.29 3.48
N LEU A 252 -14.35 15.98 4.59
CA LEU A 252 -13.82 15.39 5.83
C LEU A 252 -14.80 15.63 6.97
N ALA A 253 -15.01 14.62 7.82
CA ALA A 253 -15.75 14.81 9.07
C ALA A 253 -15.01 15.77 10.02
N THR A 254 -13.69 15.63 10.07
CA THR A 254 -12.75 16.50 10.80
C THR A 254 -11.33 16.25 10.30
N ARG A 255 -10.40 17.17 10.56
CA ARG A 255 -8.97 16.99 10.22
C ARG A 255 -8.30 15.81 10.95
N ASN A 256 -8.91 15.31 12.03
CA ASN A 256 -8.46 14.13 12.77
C ASN A 256 -9.14 12.82 12.31
N ALA A 257 -9.82 12.86 11.16
CA ALA A 257 -10.59 11.75 10.62
C ALA A 257 -10.38 11.66 9.11
N TYR A 258 -9.13 11.72 8.68
CA TYR A 258 -8.77 11.48 7.29
C TYR A 258 -9.02 10.00 6.97
N PRO A 259 -9.86 9.69 5.96
CA PRO A 259 -10.14 8.32 5.60
C PRO A 259 -8.96 7.70 4.86
N LEU A 260 -8.51 6.55 5.33
CA LEU A 260 -7.46 5.75 4.74
C LEU A 260 -8.03 4.40 4.30
N ALA A 261 -8.01 4.17 3.00
CA ALA A 261 -8.36 2.90 2.38
C ALA A 261 -7.09 2.05 2.25
N VAL A 262 -7.11 0.84 2.81
CA VAL A 262 -5.94 -0.04 2.84
C VAL A 262 -6.35 -1.45 2.52
N HIS A 263 -5.59 -2.12 1.64
CA HIS A 263 -5.64 -3.56 1.52
C HIS A 263 -4.43 -4.15 2.25
N PHE A 264 -4.70 -4.90 3.33
CA PHE A 264 -3.70 -5.63 4.08
C PHE A 264 -3.47 -7.00 3.46
N HIS A 265 -2.20 -7.37 3.27
CA HIS A 265 -1.78 -8.71 2.85
C HIS A 265 -0.80 -9.29 3.88
N PRO A 266 -0.93 -10.58 4.25
CA PRO A 266 -0.01 -11.20 5.21
C PRO A 266 1.43 -11.19 4.71
N GLY A 267 2.35 -10.67 5.52
CA GLY A 267 3.78 -10.64 5.19
C GLY A 267 4.19 -9.66 4.09
N GLU A 268 3.25 -8.90 3.54
CA GLU A 268 3.48 -7.92 2.48
C GLU A 268 3.20 -6.50 2.98
N MET A 269 3.78 -5.50 2.31
CA MET A 269 3.39 -4.12 2.54
C MET A 269 1.97 -3.90 2.01
N SER A 270 1.19 -3.10 2.73
CA SER A 270 -0.17 -2.80 2.33
C SER A 270 -0.20 -2.14 0.95
N ILE A 271 -1.09 -2.59 0.07
CA ILE A 271 -1.28 -2.00 -1.25
C ILE A 271 -2.49 -1.07 -1.26
N TRP A 272 -2.53 -0.17 -2.22
CA TRP A 272 -3.71 0.64 -2.50
C TRP A 272 -4.87 -0.26 -2.97
N PRO A 273 -6.09 -0.06 -2.44
CA PRO A 273 -7.26 -0.73 -2.98
C PRO A 273 -7.50 -0.34 -4.45
N SER A 274 -8.04 -1.28 -5.22
CA SER A 274 -8.58 -1.02 -6.56
C SER A 274 -9.80 -0.10 -6.52
N GLU A 275 -10.20 0.44 -7.68
CA GLU A 275 -11.42 1.25 -7.80
C GLU A 275 -12.65 0.50 -7.28
N GLU A 276 -12.77 -0.79 -7.58
CA GLU A 276 -13.91 -1.62 -7.16
C GLU A 276 -13.92 -1.84 -5.64
N GLU A 277 -12.76 -2.06 -5.05
CA GLU A 277 -12.63 -2.17 -3.59
C GLU A 277 -12.94 -0.84 -2.89
N LEU A 278 -12.56 0.30 -3.49
CA LEU A 278 -12.92 1.61 -2.95
C LEU A 278 -14.43 1.85 -3.00
N ARG A 279 -15.10 1.43 -4.09
CA ARG A 279 -16.56 1.43 -4.21
C ARG A 279 -17.22 0.52 -3.18
N MET A 280 -16.65 -0.65 -2.91
CA MET A 280 -17.10 -1.56 -1.86
C MET A 280 -17.00 -0.94 -0.46
N LEU A 281 -15.87 -0.31 -0.15
CA LEU A 281 -15.70 0.44 1.11
C LEU A 281 -16.71 1.58 1.23
N THR A 282 -16.96 2.29 0.13
CA THR A 282 -17.92 3.40 0.06
C THR A 282 -19.35 2.92 0.39
N GLY A 283 -19.82 1.87 -0.28
CA GLY A 283 -21.13 1.27 0.01
C GLY A 283 -21.21 0.74 1.45
N SER A 284 -20.15 0.08 1.92
CA SER A 284 -20.07 -0.43 3.29
C SER A 284 -20.16 0.69 4.33
N ALA A 285 -19.45 1.81 4.13
CA ALA A 285 -19.44 2.94 5.06
C ALA A 285 -20.82 3.58 5.22
N ARG A 286 -21.60 3.69 4.13
CA ARG A 286 -22.97 4.22 4.13
C ARG A 286 -23.94 3.33 4.90
N VAL A 287 -23.71 2.02 4.94
CA VAL A 287 -24.58 1.03 5.59
C VAL A 287 -24.23 0.84 7.06
N LEU A 288 -22.94 0.70 7.38
CA LEU A 288 -22.48 0.30 8.71
C LEU A 288 -22.86 1.32 9.79
N GLY A 289 -22.83 2.62 9.48
CA GLY A 289 -23.18 3.68 10.42
C GLY A 289 -24.62 3.59 10.95
N PRO A 290 -25.64 3.70 10.07
CA PRO A 290 -27.05 3.52 10.44
C PRO A 290 -27.34 2.13 11.03
N PHE A 291 -26.84 1.06 10.41
CA PHE A 291 -27.14 -0.30 10.80
C PHE A 291 -26.64 -0.64 12.21
N ALA A 292 -25.42 -0.23 12.57
CA ALA A 292 -24.85 -0.51 13.89
C ALA A 292 -25.73 0.04 15.04
N LYS A 293 -26.31 1.24 14.86
CA LYS A 293 -27.22 1.84 15.86
C LYS A 293 -28.51 1.03 16.01
N LYS A 294 -29.08 0.57 14.88
CA LYS A 294 -30.29 -0.25 14.87
C LYS A 294 -30.05 -1.61 15.50
N ALA A 295 -28.97 -2.29 15.11
CA ALA A 295 -28.56 -3.57 15.67
C ALA A 295 -28.44 -3.50 17.20
N ARG A 296 -27.76 -2.46 17.72
CA ARG A 296 -27.62 -2.26 19.16
C ARG A 296 -28.95 -2.04 19.88
N ALA A 297 -29.84 -1.23 19.32
CA ALA A 297 -31.15 -0.94 19.92
C ALA A 297 -32.01 -2.21 20.03
N GLN A 298 -31.99 -3.06 19.01
CA GLN A 298 -32.77 -4.30 18.98
C GLN A 298 -32.21 -5.37 19.92
N VAL A 299 -30.89 -5.48 20.07
CA VAL A 299 -30.26 -6.34 21.09
C VAL A 299 -30.66 -5.90 22.50
N GLN A 300 -30.80 -4.60 22.75
CA GLN A 300 -31.16 -4.06 24.06
C GLN A 300 -32.66 -4.21 24.38
N SER A 301 -33.55 -4.29 23.38
CA SER A 301 -35.00 -4.40 23.60
C SER A 301 -35.49 -5.82 23.90
N GLY A 302 -34.71 -6.86 23.56
CA GLY A 302 -35.01 -8.25 23.94
C GLY A 302 -36.19 -8.91 23.18
N GLU A 303 -36.64 -8.33 22.06
CA GLU A 303 -37.73 -8.88 21.23
C GLU A 303 -37.21 -9.89 20.18
N GLY A 304 -37.50 -11.19 20.34
CA GLY A 304 -37.43 -12.21 19.27
C GLY A 304 -36.03 -12.55 18.73
N PRO A 305 -35.85 -13.61 17.91
CA PRO A 305 -34.60 -14.38 17.88
C PRO A 305 -33.45 -13.64 17.20
N GLY A 306 -32.61 -12.99 18.01
CA GLY A 306 -31.14 -12.97 17.91
C GLY A 306 -30.46 -12.26 16.73
N ARG A 307 -31.10 -12.10 15.56
CA ARG A 307 -30.48 -11.61 14.32
C ARG A 307 -31.27 -10.45 13.72
N VAL A 308 -30.57 -9.34 13.49
CA VAL A 308 -31.02 -8.15 12.79
C VAL A 308 -30.52 -8.23 11.36
N GLU A 309 -31.40 -7.99 10.40
CA GLU A 309 -31.07 -7.95 8.99
C GLU A 309 -31.77 -6.77 8.33
N GLU A 310 -31.05 -6.05 7.47
CA GLU A 310 -31.57 -4.88 6.77
C GLU A 310 -30.89 -4.70 5.42
N THR A 311 -31.71 -4.55 4.38
CA THR A 311 -31.24 -4.16 3.04
C THR A 311 -31.41 -2.66 2.89
N SER A 312 -30.31 -1.99 2.53
CA SER A 312 -30.29 -0.55 2.24
C SER A 312 -29.87 -0.32 0.80
N ARG A 313 -30.59 0.57 0.11
CA ARG A 313 -30.13 1.15 -1.16
C ARG A 313 -29.20 2.31 -0.85
N VAL A 314 -27.98 2.24 -1.35
CA VAL A 314 -26.99 3.29 -1.18
C VAL A 314 -26.46 3.70 -2.53
N ALA A 315 -26.37 5.02 -2.75
CA ALA A 315 -25.67 5.54 -3.92
C ALA A 315 -24.17 5.21 -3.78
N VAL A 316 -23.53 4.84 -4.88
CA VAL A 316 -22.07 4.74 -5.04
C VAL A 316 -21.77 5.25 -6.44
N VAL A 317 -20.89 6.26 -6.59
CA VAL A 317 -20.80 7.07 -7.82
C VAL A 317 -20.99 6.30 -9.12
N GLY A 318 -21.97 6.70 -9.94
CA GLY A 318 -22.31 6.01 -11.19
C GLY A 318 -23.29 4.85 -11.06
N ARG A 319 -23.71 4.47 -9.84
CA ARG A 319 -24.74 3.44 -9.60
C ARG A 319 -25.46 3.59 -8.25
N GLU A 320 -26.59 2.92 -8.09
CA GLU A 320 -27.16 2.60 -6.78
C GLU A 320 -26.94 1.11 -6.54
N VAL A 321 -26.51 0.75 -5.34
CA VAL A 321 -26.25 -0.64 -4.95
C VAL A 321 -27.14 -1.02 -3.77
N GLU A 322 -27.68 -2.23 -3.80
CA GLU A 322 -28.39 -2.82 -2.65
C GLU A 322 -27.40 -3.60 -1.79
N VAL A 323 -27.26 -3.18 -0.53
CA VAL A 323 -26.38 -3.84 0.44
C VAL A 323 -27.22 -4.31 1.61
N THR A 324 -27.17 -5.61 1.88
CA THR A 324 -27.80 -6.23 3.04
C THR A 324 -26.77 -6.38 4.15
N ALA A 325 -27.07 -5.82 5.33
CA ALA A 325 -26.29 -6.00 6.54
C ALA A 325 -27.03 -6.92 7.51
N THR A 326 -26.27 -7.84 8.12
CA THR A 326 -26.79 -8.84 9.04
C THR A 326 -25.92 -8.88 10.30
N PHE A 327 -26.55 -8.87 11.48
CA PHE A 327 -25.88 -8.99 12.77
C PHE A 327 -26.69 -9.84 13.77
N PRO A 328 -26.07 -10.80 14.48
CA PRO A 328 -24.70 -11.26 14.30
C PRO A 328 -24.53 -11.97 12.95
N ALA A 329 -23.31 -11.93 12.41
CA ALA A 329 -22.98 -12.63 11.18
C ALA A 329 -23.13 -14.15 11.36
N PRO A 330 -23.76 -14.87 10.41
CA PRO A 330 -23.69 -16.34 10.40
C PRO A 330 -22.27 -16.80 10.05
N GLU A 331 -21.82 -17.96 10.54
CA GLU A 331 -20.48 -18.48 10.20
C GLU A 331 -20.32 -18.81 8.71
N LYS A 332 -21.43 -19.13 8.03
CA LYS A 332 -21.50 -19.38 6.59
C LYS A 332 -22.60 -18.51 6.01
N PRO A 333 -22.33 -17.74 4.93
CA PRO A 333 -23.37 -17.00 4.25
C PRO A 333 -24.29 -17.99 3.53
N ASP A 334 -25.56 -17.62 3.39
CA ASP A 334 -26.50 -18.36 2.55
C ASP A 334 -26.03 -18.31 1.08
N ARG A 335 -26.20 -19.42 0.35
CA ARG A 335 -25.66 -19.61 -1.00
C ARG A 335 -26.18 -18.62 -2.03
#